data_AF-A0A0B2R5U8-F1
#
_entry.id   AF-A0A0B2R5U8-F1
#
_cell.length_a   1.000
_cell.length_b   1.000
_cell.length_c   1.000
_cell.angle_alpha   90.00
_cell.angle_beta   90.00
_cell.angle_gamma   90.00
#
_symmetry.space_group_name_H-M   'P 1'
#
loop_
_entity.id
_entity.type
_entity.pdbx_description
1 polymer ?
#
loop_
_entity_poly.entity_id
_entity_poly.type
_entity_poly.pdbx_seq_one_letter_code
_entity_poly.pdbx_strand_id
1 'polypeptide(L)'
;MHFPDSATHQKVSNLLALFHPKTLIQKNIFDGTNKELTSNLPVLLRFYNLEQHCVLSLKAKPVISAGISRMAMHALLSHGGSYPSTLRRYSRG
;
A
#
# COMPACT_ATOMS: atom_id res chain seq x y z
N MET A 1 5.12 -0.78 -9.06
CA MET A 1 5.55 -0.57 -10.45
C MET A 1 6.93 0.04 -10.38
N HIS A 2 7.91 -0.54 -11.07
CA HIS A 2 9.26 0.01 -11.11
C HIS A 2 9.38 0.84 -12.39
N PHE A 3 9.82 2.09 -12.27
CA PHE A 3 10.22 2.91 -13.41
C PHE A 3 11.75 3.06 -13.38
N PRO A 4 12.42 2.93 -14.54
CA PRO A 4 13.88 2.92 -14.59
C PRO A 4 14.50 4.28 -14.25
N ASP A 5 13.77 5.39 -14.47
CA ASP A 5 14.26 6.74 -14.26
C ASP A 5 13.11 7.74 -14.04
N SER A 6 13.47 8.98 -13.67
CA SER A 6 12.53 10.08 -13.43
C SER A 6 11.85 10.59 -14.71
N ALA A 7 12.49 10.51 -15.87
CA ALA A 7 11.93 10.94 -17.14
C ALA A 7 10.78 10.02 -17.60
N THR A 8 10.95 8.71 -17.41
CA THR A 8 9.93 7.69 -17.66
C THR A 8 8.75 7.87 -16.71
N HIS A 9 9.02 8.13 -15.42
CA HIS A 9 7.98 8.49 -14.46
C HIS A 9 7.20 9.75 -14.89
N GLN A 10 7.90 10.80 -15.32
CA GLN A 10 7.27 12.05 -15.77
C GLN A 10 6.41 11.84 -17.02
N LYS A 11 6.90 11.09 -18.02
CA LYS A 11 6.13 10.77 -19.23
C LYS A 11 4.82 10.07 -18.91
N VAL A 12 4.87 9.03 -18.06
CA VAL A 12 3.68 8.29 -17.64
C VAL A 12 2.74 9.17 -16.83
N SER A 13 3.27 10.00 -15.93
CA SER A 13 2.47 10.96 -15.16
C SER A 13 1.71 11.92 -16.08
N ASN A 14 2.37 12.47 -17.10
CA ASN A 14 1.75 13.37 -18.08
C ASN A 14 0.65 12.66 -18.89
N LEU A 15 0.89 11.42 -19.34
CA LEU A 15 -0.11 10.64 -20.07
C LEU A 15 -1.37 10.35 -19.24
N LEU A 16 -1.19 10.17 -17.92
CA LEU A 16 -2.29 9.87 -17.00
C LEU A 16 -2.93 11.12 -16.36
N ALA A 17 -2.46 12.32 -16.70
CA ALA A 17 -2.91 13.57 -16.08
C ALA A 17 -4.42 13.80 -16.23
N LEU A 18 -5.00 13.44 -17.37
CA LEU A 18 -6.45 13.54 -17.62
C LEU A 18 -7.29 12.61 -16.73
N PHE A 19 -6.68 11.58 -16.15
CA PHE A 19 -7.33 10.61 -15.27
C PHE A 19 -6.89 10.78 -13.81
N HIS A 20 -6.22 11.89 -13.45
CA HIS A 20 -5.62 12.08 -12.13
C HIS A 20 -6.68 12.42 -11.07
N PRO A 21 -6.96 11.54 -10.10
CA PRO A 21 -7.99 11.83 -9.09
C PRO A 21 -7.43 12.64 -7.91
N LYS A 22 -6.19 12.38 -7.49
CA LYS A 22 -5.50 13.04 -6.38
C LYS A 22 -4.06 12.56 -6.25
N THR A 23 -3.22 13.39 -5.62
CA THR A 23 -1.88 13.01 -5.14
C THR A 23 -1.93 12.81 -3.62
N LEU A 24 -1.32 11.73 -3.12
CA LEU A 24 -1.27 11.41 -1.68
C LEU A 24 0.18 11.40 -1.19
N ILE A 25 0.49 12.21 -0.17
CA ILE A 25 1.77 12.17 0.52
C ILE A 25 1.66 11.13 1.64
N GLN A 26 2.55 10.13 1.64
CA GLN A 26 2.51 9.00 2.57
C GLN A 26 3.86 8.82 3.28
N LYS A 27 3.80 8.58 4.59
CA LYS A 27 4.94 8.16 5.42
C LYS A 27 4.64 6.77 5.98
N ASN A 28 5.47 5.79 5.60
CA ASN A 28 5.29 4.37 5.94
C ASN A 28 6.35 3.97 6.98
N ILE A 29 5.91 3.51 8.16
CA ILE A 29 6.77 2.95 9.20
C ILE A 29 6.57 1.44 9.22
N PHE A 30 7.67 0.69 9.12
CA PHE A 30 7.70 -0.76 9.14
C PHE A 30 8.28 -1.27 10.47
N ASP A 31 8.13 -2.56 10.72
CA ASP A 31 8.59 -3.29 11.91
C ASP A 31 9.95 -2.79 12.46
N GLY A 32 10.04 -2.75 13.78
CA GLY A 32 11.19 -2.25 14.52
C GLY A 32 12.41 -3.17 14.44
N THR A 33 13.48 -2.76 15.10
CA THR A 33 14.85 -3.31 15.02
C THR A 33 14.97 -4.83 15.15
N ASN A 34 14.01 -5.49 15.82
CA ASN A 34 14.06 -6.94 16.06
C ASN A 34 13.46 -7.80 14.94
N LYS A 35 12.82 -7.20 13.91
CA LYS A 35 12.22 -7.92 12.75
C LYS A 35 11.27 -9.06 13.11
N GLU A 36 10.76 -9.10 14.34
CA GLU A 36 9.97 -10.22 14.88
C GLU A 36 8.66 -10.40 14.10
N LEU A 37 8.04 -9.30 13.67
CA LEU A 37 6.81 -9.30 12.86
C LEU A 37 7.11 -9.56 11.37
N THR A 38 8.28 -9.11 10.90
CA THR A 38 8.73 -9.26 9.50
C THR A 38 8.88 -10.72 9.06
N SER A 39 9.06 -11.66 10.01
CA SER A 39 9.19 -13.09 9.72
C SER A 39 7.94 -13.73 9.08
N ASN A 40 6.74 -13.20 9.36
CA ASN A 40 5.49 -13.80 8.88
C ASN A 40 4.37 -12.79 8.53
N LEU A 41 4.42 -11.58 9.11
CA LEU A 41 3.35 -10.59 9.06
C LEU A 41 3.92 -9.17 9.09
N PRO A 42 4.32 -8.58 7.94
CA PRO A 42 4.67 -7.16 7.92
C PRO A 42 3.50 -6.29 8.40
N VAL A 43 3.69 -5.71 9.59
CA VAL A 43 2.86 -4.61 10.10
C VAL A 43 3.38 -3.31 9.50
N LEU A 44 2.48 -2.51 8.95
CA LEU A 44 2.75 -1.20 8.38
C LEU A 44 1.86 -0.16 9.06
N LEU A 45 2.49 0.87 9.61
CA LEU A 45 1.80 2.09 10.01
C LEU A 45 1.98 3.15 8.92
N ARG A 46 0.88 3.65 8.36
CA ARG A 46 0.91 4.63 7.27
C ARG A 46 0.20 5.91 7.67
N PHE A 47 0.94 7.01 7.63
CA PHE A 47 0.42 8.35 7.79
C PHE A 47 0.20 9.00 6.43
N TYR A 48 -0.87 9.78 6.32
CA TYR A 48 -1.22 10.51 5.11
C TYR A 48 -1.29 12.02 5.39
N ASN A 49 -1.00 12.83 4.37
CA ASN A 49 -1.24 14.28 4.35
C ASN A 49 -0.73 15.00 5.60
N LEU A 50 0.58 14.98 5.86
CA LEU A 50 1.19 15.61 7.04
C LEU A 50 0.60 15.09 8.37
N GLU A 51 0.40 13.77 8.46
CA GLU A 51 -0.01 13.07 9.69
C GLU A 51 -1.48 13.29 10.12
N GLN A 52 -2.31 13.88 9.25
CA GLN A 52 -3.75 14.10 9.50
C GLN A 52 -4.56 12.81 9.76
N HIS A 53 -4.18 11.70 9.12
CA HIS A 53 -4.81 10.41 9.39
C HIS A 53 -3.80 9.27 9.28
N CYS A 54 -4.01 8.23 10.09
CA CYS A 54 -3.12 7.10 10.19
C CYS A 54 -3.89 5.78 9.99
N VAL A 55 -3.28 4.89 9.20
CA VAL A 55 -3.79 3.54 8.93
C VAL A 55 -2.77 2.53 9.44
N LEU A 56 -3.20 1.68 10.37
CA LEU A 56 -2.47 0.47 10.74
C LEU A 56 -2.90 -0.66 9.81
N SER A 57 -1.93 -1.31 9.16
CA SER A 57 -2.17 -2.41 8.24
C SER A 57 -1.33 -3.63 8.61
N LEU A 58 -1.96 -4.80 8.67
CA LEU A 58 -1.30 -6.09 8.75
C LEU A 58 -1.34 -6.73 7.37
N LYS A 59 -0.18 -7.08 6.81
CA LYS A 59 -0.07 -7.80 5.54
C LYS A 59 0.54 -9.17 5.81
N ALA A 60 -0.06 -10.23 5.29
CA ALA A 60 0.35 -11.61 5.57
C ALA A 60 0.66 -12.37 4.28
N LYS A 61 1.70 -13.21 4.32
CA LYS A 61 2.08 -14.15 3.25
C LYS A 61 2.18 -13.49 1.86
N PRO A 62 3.01 -12.45 1.68
CA PRO A 62 3.15 -11.80 0.38
C PRO A 62 3.80 -12.73 -0.64
N VAL A 63 3.17 -12.87 -1.80
CA VAL A 63 3.73 -13.55 -2.99
C VAL A 63 3.79 -12.56 -4.13
N ILE A 64 4.95 -12.43 -4.78
CA ILE A 64 5.13 -11.62 -5.99
C ILE A 64 5.61 -12.54 -7.10
N SER A 65 4.88 -12.58 -8.22
CA SER A 65 5.25 -13.34 -9.41
C SER A 65 4.75 -12.63 -10.67
N ALA A 66 5.60 -12.55 -11.69
CA ALA A 66 5.31 -11.89 -12.96
C ALA A 66 4.74 -10.45 -12.80
N GLY A 67 5.27 -9.69 -11.84
CA GLY A 67 4.80 -8.32 -11.55
C GLY A 67 3.47 -8.22 -10.80
N ILE A 68 2.85 -9.35 -10.45
CA ILE A 68 1.58 -9.40 -9.70
C ILE A 68 1.88 -9.72 -8.23
N SER A 69 1.39 -8.86 -7.33
CA SER A 69 1.48 -9.06 -5.88
C SER A 69 0.16 -9.59 -5.32
N ARG A 70 0.21 -10.68 -4.53
CA ARG A 70 -0.92 -11.29 -3.83
C ARG A 70 -0.59 -11.44 -2.34
N MET A 71 -1.51 -11.04 -1.46
CA MET A 71 -1.36 -11.16 -0.01
C MET A 71 -2.72 -11.02 0.68
N ALA A 72 -2.84 -11.54 1.90
CA ALA A 72 -3.95 -11.18 2.80
C ALA A 72 -3.62 -9.86 3.50
N MET A 73 -4.63 -8.99 3.68
CA MET A 73 -4.45 -7.68 4.31
C MET A 73 -5.63 -7.34 5.21
N HIS A 74 -5.33 -6.84 6.41
CA HIS A 74 -6.30 -6.24 7.33
C HIS A 74 -5.84 -4.82 7.67
N ALA A 75 -6.77 -3.85 7.74
CA ALA A 75 -6.43 -2.45 8.00
C ALA A 75 -7.41 -1.78 8.98
N LEU A 76 -6.89 -0.93 9.86
CA LEU A 76 -7.61 -0.15 10.85
C LEU A 76 -7.25 1.34 10.69
N LEU A 77 -8.25 2.22 10.75
CA LEU A 77 -8.08 3.67 10.71
C LEU A 77 -8.13 4.26 12.12
N SER A 78 -7.26 5.24 12.40
CA SER A 78 -7.18 5.88 13.72
C SER A 78 -8.42 6.72 14.10
N HIS A 79 -9.34 6.97 13.17
CA HIS A 79 -10.61 7.66 13.44
C HIS A 79 -11.77 6.68 13.31
N GLY A 80 -12.07 5.89 14.36
CA GLY A 80 -13.37 5.28 14.71
C GLY A 80 -14.29 4.63 13.65
N GLY A 81 -13.85 4.47 12.40
CA GLY A 81 -14.67 4.11 11.26
C GLY A 81 -14.04 2.96 10.50
N SER A 82 -14.65 1.79 10.60
CA SER A 82 -14.28 0.59 9.86
C SER A 82 -14.60 0.81 8.37
N TYR A 83 -13.60 0.79 7.49
CA TYR A 83 -13.85 0.64 6.06
C TYR A 83 -14.09 -0.85 5.76
N PRO A 84 -15.14 -1.22 5.00
CA PRO A 84 -15.32 -2.58 4.56
C PRO A 84 -14.12 -2.97 3.68
N SER A 85 -13.41 -4.00 4.11
CA SER A 85 -12.36 -4.67 3.35
C SER A 85 -12.96 -5.15 2.02
N THR A 86 -12.85 -4.32 0.98
CA THR A 86 -13.22 -4.73 -0.38
C THR A 86 -12.10 -5.62 -0.91
N LEU A 87 -12.09 -6.86 -0.40
CA LEU A 87 -11.36 -7.96 -0.97
C LEU A 87 -11.99 -8.24 -2.34
N ARG A 88 -11.48 -7.64 -3.42
CA ARG A 88 -11.76 -8.16 -4.76
C ARG A 88 -11.10 -9.53 -4.86
N ARG A 89 -11.87 -10.56 -4.49
CA ARG A 89 -11.60 -11.97 -4.74
C ARG A 89 -11.62 -12.14 -6.27
N TYR A 90 -10.47 -12.02 -6.92
CA TYR A 90 -10.32 -12.59 -8.26
C TYR A 90 -10.19 -14.11 -8.07
N SER A 91 -11.34 -14.78 -8.09
CA SER A 91 -11.43 -16.21 -8.35
C SER A 91 -11.63 -16.38 -9.86
N ARG A 92 -10.70 -17.06 -10.53
CA ARG A 92 -11.00 -17.74 -11.79
C ARG A 92 -10.32 -19.10 -11.78
N GLY A 93 -11.18 -20.11 -11.96
CA GLY A 93 -10.97 -21.42 -12.63
C GLY A 93 -9.68 -22.14 -12.36
#